data_AF-A0A1Q5J931-F1
#
_entry.id   AF-A0A1Q5J931-F1
#
_cell.length_a   1.000
_cell.length_b   1.000
_cell.length_c   1.000
_cell.angle_alpha   90.00
_cell.angle_beta   90.00
_cell.angle_gamma   90.00
#
_symmetry.space_group_name_H-M   'P 1'
#
loop_
_entity.id
_entity.type
_entity.pdbx_description
1 polymer ?
#
loop_
_entity_poly.entity_id
_entity_poly.type
_entity_poly.pdbx_seq_one_letter_code
_entity_poly.pdbx_strand_id
1 'polypeptide(L)' 'MAKVNIALDAELVVEVMVLAGIGNPQDAVEAVVRDYIARGHRTEARAASRDEAGRTGEMLPPEPPQG' A
#
# COMPACT_ATOMS: atom_id res chain seq x y z
N MET A 1 -6.58 -8.20 -22.18
CA MET A 1 -6.30 -8.30 -20.74
C MET A 1 -6.42 -9.77 -20.34
N ALA A 2 -5.47 -10.33 -19.59
CA ALA A 2 -5.60 -11.70 -19.09
C ALA A 2 -6.77 -11.75 -18.10
N LYS A 3 -7.60 -12.81 -18.17
CA LYS A 3 -8.73 -13.01 -17.27
C LYS A 3 -8.33 -13.99 -16.17
N VAL A 4 -8.63 -13.62 -14.93
CA VAL A 4 -8.46 -14.47 -13.75
C VAL A 4 -9.85 -14.69 -13.15
N ASN A 5 -10.20 -15.95 -12.90
CA ASN A 5 -11.47 -16.31 -12.26
C ASN A 5 -11.23 -16.56 -10.78
N ILE A 6 -11.98 -15.85 -9.93
CA ILE A 6 -11.89 -15.95 -8.47
C ILE A 6 -13.32 -16.03 -7.92
N ALA A 7 -13.55 -16.92 -6.96
CA ALA A 7 -14.81 -16.96 -6.21
C ALA A 7 -14.66 -16.10 -4.95
N LEU A 8 -15.65 -15.25 -4.69
CA LEU A 8 -15.72 -14.40 -3.51
C LEU A 8 -17.10 -14.54 -2.87
N ASP A 9 -17.17 -14.31 -1.57
CA ASP A 9 -18.43 -14.24 -0.85
C ASP A 9 -19.26 -13.05 -1.36
N ALA A 10 -20.54 -13.28 -1.61
CA ALA A 10 -21.43 -12.26 -2.15
C ALA A 10 -21.68 -11.12 -1.16
N GLU A 11 -21.79 -11.42 0.14
CA GLU A 11 -22.00 -10.42 1.19
C GLU A 11 -20.81 -9.47 1.26
N LEU A 12 -19.59 -10.03 1.22
CA LEU A 12 -18.35 -9.23 1.18
C LEU A 12 -18.33 -8.27 -0.03
N VAL A 13 -18.70 -8.75 -1.21
CA VAL A 13 -18.71 -7.90 -2.42
C VAL A 13 -19.76 -6.81 -2.31
N VAL A 14 -20.93 -7.11 -1.73
CA VAL A 14 -22.00 -6.13 -1.50
C VAL A 14 -21.54 -5.03 -0.52
N GLU A 15 -20.87 -5.38 0.57
CA GLU A 15 -20.32 -4.39 1.50
C GLU A 15 -19.36 -3.41 0.80
N VAL A 16 -18.47 -3.94 -0.04
CA VAL A 16 -17.53 -3.12 -0.83
C VAL A 16 -18.28 -2.23 -1.80
N MET A 17 -19.29 -2.76 -2.51
CA MET A 17 -20.12 -2.00 -3.43
C MET A 17 -20.81 -0.82 -2.73
N VAL A 18 -21.38 -1.04 -1.55
CA VAL A 18 -22.02 0.02 -0.74
C VAL A 18 -20.99 1.06 -0.30
N LEU A 19 -19.84 0.63 0.23
CA LEU A 19 -18.79 1.52 0.70
C LEU A 19 -18.21 2.39 -0.43
N ALA A 20 -18.03 1.81 -1.62
CA ALA A 20 -17.48 2.50 -2.78
C ALA A 20 -18.53 3.27 -3.60
N GLY A 21 -19.82 3.05 -3.35
CA GLY A 21 -20.91 3.59 -4.17
C GLY A 21 -20.94 3.03 -5.60
N ILE A 22 -20.49 1.79 -5.81
CA ILE A 22 -20.35 1.16 -7.12
C ILE A 22 -21.40 0.06 -7.28
N GLY A 23 -22.19 0.13 -8.37
CA GLY A 23 -23.28 -0.82 -8.65
C GLY A 23 -22.88 -2.12 -9.35
N ASN A 24 -21.62 -2.24 -9.81
CA ASN A 24 -21.10 -3.45 -10.46
C ASN A 24 -20.08 -4.16 -9.55
N PRO A 25 -20.27 -5.44 -9.21
CA PRO A 25 -19.35 -6.18 -8.33
C PRO A 25 -17.92 -6.24 -8.87
N GLN A 26 -17.74 -6.39 -10.19
CA GLN A 26 -16.40 -6.43 -10.78
C GLN A 26 -15.66 -5.11 -10.58
N ASP A 27 -16.31 -3.98 -10.87
CA ASP A 27 -15.70 -2.66 -10.73
C ASP A 27 -15.39 -2.33 -9.26
N ALA A 28 -16.26 -2.77 -8.34
CA ALA A 28 -16.05 -2.60 -6.91
C ALA A 28 -14.78 -3.32 -6.43
N VAL A 29 -14.60 -4.58 -6.84
CA VAL A 29 -13.38 -5.36 -6.53
C VAL A 29 -12.16 -4.74 -7.20
N GLU A 30 -12.28 -4.30 -8.45
CA GLU A 30 -11.18 -3.67 -9.17
C GLU A 30 -10.72 -2.35 -8.51
N ALA A 31 -11.66 -1.55 -8.01
CA ALA A 31 -11.36 -0.34 -7.25
C ALA A 31 -10.57 -0.66 -5.97
N VAL A 32 -10.97 -1.71 -5.23
CA VAL A 32 -10.25 -2.16 -4.02
C VAL A 32 -8.84 -2.64 -4.35
N VAL A 33 -8.68 -3.46 -5.39
CA VAL A 33 -7.34 -3.96 -5.78
C VAL A 33 -6.42 -2.81 -6.18
N ARG A 34 -6.93 -1.82 -6.92
CA ARG A 34 -6.17 -0.62 -7.28
C ARG A 34 -5.79 0.21 -6.06
N ASP A 35 -6.71 0.42 -5.12
CA ASP A 35 -6.41 1.12 -3.87
C ASP A 35 -5.38 0.36 -3.02
N TYR A 36 -5.47 -0.97 -2.96
CA TYR A 36 -4.49 -1.81 -2.27
C TYR A 36 -3.08 -1.64 -2.86
N ILE A 37 -2.95 -1.69 -4.19
CA ILE A 37 -1.68 -1.48 -4.89
C ILE A 37 -1.15 -0.06 -4.65
N ALA A 38 -2.01 0.96 -4.81
CA ALA A 38 -1.63 2.36 -4.59
C ALA A 38 -1.20 2.61 -3.13
N ARG A 39 -1.86 1.96 -2.17
CA ARG A 39 -1.46 1.98 -0.77
C ARG A 39 -0.14 1.27 -0.55
N GLY A 40 0.09 0.12 -1.19
CA GLY A 40 1.37 -0.58 -1.20
C GLY A 40 2.50 0.34 -1.64
N HIS A 41 2.37 0.99 -2.81
CA HIS A 41 3.35 1.95 -3.30
C HIS A 41 3.53 3.15 -2.35
N ARG A 42 2.45 3.64 -1.72
CA ARG A 42 2.55 4.74 -0.75
C ARG A 42 3.29 4.32 0.52
N THR A 43 3.07 3.08 0.98
CA THR A 43 3.74 2.52 2.15
C THR A 43 5.22 2.25 1.85
N GLU A 44 5.54 1.69 0.68
CA GLU A 44 6.91 1.49 0.21
C GLU A 44 7.64 2.83 0.04
N ALA A 45 7.01 3.85 -0.55
CA ALA A 45 7.59 5.18 -0.66
C ALA A 45 7.89 5.81 0.71
N ARG A 46 7.01 5.61 1.71
CA ARG A 46 7.26 6.09 3.08
C ARG A 46 8.32 5.27 3.82
N ALA A 47 8.38 3.96 3.61
CA ALA A 47 9.43 3.10 4.15
C ALA A 47 10.79 3.46 3.54
N ALA A 48 10.87 3.64 2.22
CA ALA A 48 12.07 4.07 1.51
C ALA A 48 12.55 5.46 1.95
N SER A 49 11.66 6.44 2.11
CA SER A 49 12.02 7.76 2.66
C SER A 49 12.52 7.70 4.11
N ARG A 50 12.04 6.73 4.92
CA ARG A 50 12.53 6.51 6.29
C ARG A 50 13.91 5.84 6.31
N ASP A 51 14.17 4.90 5.42
CA ASP A 51 15.49 4.27 5.28
C ASP A 51 16.55 5.28 4.78
N GLU A 52 16.17 6.23 3.93
CA GLU A 52 17.08 7.30 3.47
C GLU A 52 17.38 8.33 4.57
N ALA A 53 16.40 8.66 5.42
CA ALA A 53 16.60 9.49 6.60
C ALA A 53 17.49 8.79 7.67
N GLY A 54 17.36 7.47 7.83
CA GLY A 54 18.24 6.66 8.69
C GLY A 54 19.68 6.63 8.18
N ARG A 55 19.88 6.44 6.87
CA ARG A 55 21.20 6.42 6.24
C ARG A 55 21.92 7.78 6.28
N THR A 56 21.16 8.88 6.28
CA THR A 56 21.72 10.25 6.39
C THR A 56 22.05 10.63 7.85
N GLY A 57 21.38 10.03 8.83
CA GLY A 57 21.65 10.26 10.26
C GLY A 57 22.81 9.45 10.84
N GLU A 58 23.24 8.37 10.17
CA GLU A 58 24.28 7.45 10.65
C GLU A 58 25.68 7.75 10.09
N MET A 59 25.88 8.92 9.45
CA MET A 59 27.15 9.30 8.83
C MET A 59 27.87 10.44 9.56
N LEU A 60 27.98 10.34 10.89
CA LEU A 60 29.08 10.99 11.59
C LEU A 60 29.58 10.08 12.73
N PRO A 61 30.77 9.48 12.63
CA PRO A 61 31.37 8.79 13.76
C PRO A 61 31.73 9.84 14.84
N PRO A 62 31.40 9.64 16.12
CA PRO A 62 31.86 10.53 17.17
C PRO A 62 33.38 10.42 17.30
N GLU A 63 34.09 11.54 17.19
CA GLU A 63 35.52 11.60 17.47
C GLU A 63 35.78 11.34 18.96
N PRO A 64 36.76 10.50 19.32
CA PRO A 64 37.04 10.20 20.72
C PRO A 64 37.61 11.44 21.42
N PRO A 65 37.29 11.64 22.71
CA PRO A 65 37.78 12.78 23.48
C PRO A 65 39.31 12.69 23.63
N GLN A 66 40.01 13.68 23.09
CA GLN A 66 41.43 13.90 23.34
C GLN A 66 41.52 14.84 24.55
N GLY A 67 42.23 14.38 25.59
CA GLY A 67 42.35 15.05 26.90
C GLY A 67 43.16 16.33 26.90
#